data_AF-A0A1G0BVT6-F1
#
_entry.id   AF-A0A1G0BVT6-F1
#
_cell.length_a   1.000
_cell.length_b   1.000
_cell.length_c   1.000
_cell.angle_alpha   90.00
_cell.angle_beta   90.00
_cell.angle_gamma   90.00
#
_symmetry.space_group_name_H-M   'P 1'
#
loop_
_entity.id
_entity.type
_entity.pdbx_description
1 polymer ?
#
loop_
_entity_poly.entity_id
_entity_poly.type
_entity_poly.pdbx_seq_one_letter_code
_entity_poly.pdbx_strand_id
1 'polypeptide(L)'
;MHQQFDISPEEGRRAKWPHEIFLINLIFNHIFVFCATVAVFGSFPYSPALVPVISFSIIGYILIKARQVAASSETWFVKAHWQIAARRNRFFMLLLVITCVISGGGLWLSKMMGCAKIPTIALIGGVGLLPFMVVLLVLIVLGNESLYMARDGKLPNRYGKNATIIDDENRHTRFPLPNPLPQAGEGTNESLRDFHVKRFIEQNPDAPAARHSQSDQE
;
A
#
# COMPACT_ATOMS: atom_id res chain seq x y z
N MET A 1 -10.37 -6.16 -9.61
CA MET A 1 -11.00 -6.76 -8.42
C MET A 1 -10.10 -6.46 -7.23
N HIS A 2 -10.61 -5.76 -6.22
CA HIS A 2 -9.88 -5.40 -5.00
C HIS A 2 -10.29 -6.38 -3.90
N GLN A 3 -9.33 -7.06 -3.27
CA GLN A 3 -9.59 -7.89 -2.08
C GLN A 3 -9.59 -7.00 -0.85
N GLN A 4 -10.66 -7.09 -0.05
CA GLN A 4 -10.84 -6.37 1.21
C GLN A 4 -10.60 -7.39 2.33
N PHE A 5 -9.65 -7.11 3.21
CA PHE A 5 -9.28 -8.01 4.31
C PHE A 5 -9.82 -7.45 5.63
N ASP A 6 -10.32 -8.34 6.49
CA ASP A 6 -10.72 -7.98 7.84
C ASP A 6 -9.46 -7.88 8.71
N ILE A 7 -9.02 -6.65 8.99
CA ILE A 7 -7.73 -6.34 9.60
C ILE A 7 -7.97 -5.65 10.93
N SER A 8 -7.22 -6.04 11.97
CA SER A 8 -7.21 -5.34 13.26
C SER A 8 -6.94 -3.83 13.07
N PRO A 9 -7.67 -2.93 13.75
CA PRO A 9 -7.49 -1.49 13.62
C PRO A 9 -6.05 -1.02 13.90
N GLU A 10 -5.29 -1.77 14.71
CA GLU A 10 -3.88 -1.49 14.97
C GLU A 10 -2.99 -1.73 13.75
N GLU A 11 -3.21 -2.81 13.00
CA GLU A 11 -2.45 -3.14 11.78
C GLU A 11 -2.76 -2.13 10.66
N GLY A 12 -4.02 -1.73 10.54
CA GLY A 12 -4.42 -0.67 9.61
C GLY A 12 -3.72 0.66 9.89
N ARG A 13 -3.56 1.04 11.17
CA ARG A 13 -2.83 2.25 11.55
C ARG A 13 -1.34 2.16 11.17
N ARG A 14 -0.72 1.00 11.41
CA ARG A 14 0.71 0.78 11.12
C ARG A 14 1.02 0.71 9.64
N ALA A 15 0.06 0.28 8.82
CA ALA A 15 0.17 0.29 7.36
C ALA A 15 0.09 1.70 6.76
N LYS A 16 -0.72 2.61 7.36
CA LYS A 16 -0.89 4.01 6.89
C LYS A 16 0.28 4.91 7.22
N TRP A 17 0.87 4.71 8.39
CA TRP A 17 1.92 5.55 8.96
C TRP A 17 3.05 5.94 7.98
N PRO A 18 3.67 5.03 7.20
CA PRO A 18 4.70 5.42 6.24
C PRO A 18 4.20 6.34 5.12
N HIS A 19 2.92 6.23 4.71
CA HIS A 19 2.32 7.07 3.68
C HIS A 19 2.00 8.47 4.21
N GLU A 20 1.52 8.57 5.45
CA GLU A 20 1.23 9.86 6.10
C GLU A 20 2.51 10.68 6.27
N ILE A 21 3.59 10.07 6.75
CA ILE A 21 4.89 10.77 6.90
C ILE A 21 5.43 11.23 5.55
N PHE A 22 5.31 10.40 4.52
CA PHE A 22 5.71 10.78 3.18
C PHE A 22 4.92 12.00 2.69
N LEU A 23 3.59 12.01 2.83
CA LEU A 23 2.75 13.13 2.43
C LEU A 23 3.04 14.40 3.23
N ILE A 24 3.26 14.28 4.55
CA ILE A 24 3.66 15.41 5.40
C ILE A 24 5.00 15.99 4.91
N ASN A 25 5.98 15.15 4.60
CA ASN A 25 7.25 15.62 4.06
C ASN A 25 7.07 16.35 2.71
N LEU A 26 6.19 15.87 1.83
CA LEU A 26 5.95 16.53 0.53
C LEU A 26 5.19 17.85 0.67
N ILE A 27 4.15 17.91 1.50
CA ILE A 27 3.31 19.11 1.61
C ILE A 27 3.94 20.08 2.61
N PHE A 28 4.17 19.65 3.84
CA PHE A 28 4.62 20.55 4.89
C PHE A 28 6.08 20.98 4.65
N ASN A 29 7.01 20.04 4.44
CA ASN A 29 8.41 20.42 4.29
C ASN A 29 8.69 21.02 2.89
N HIS A 30 8.24 20.40 1.80
CA HIS A 30 8.58 20.91 0.46
C HIS A 30 7.70 22.02 -0.09
N ILE A 31 6.45 22.17 0.35
CA ILE A 31 5.61 23.31 -0.05
C ILE A 31 5.69 24.40 1.01
N PHE A 32 5.26 24.10 2.24
CA PHE A 32 5.11 25.13 3.27
C PHE A 32 6.46 25.69 3.76
N VAL A 33 7.39 24.84 4.21
CA VAL A 33 8.71 25.28 4.68
C VAL A 33 9.49 25.92 3.53
N PHE A 34 9.47 25.35 2.32
CA PHE A 34 10.12 25.95 1.16
C PHE A 34 9.64 27.38 0.89
N CYS A 35 8.32 27.61 0.80
CA CYS A 35 7.76 28.95 0.63
C CYS A 35 8.21 29.92 1.74
N ALA A 36 8.23 29.45 3.00
CA ALA A 36 8.75 30.23 4.13
C ALA A 36 10.24 30.60 3.95
N THR A 37 11.08 29.66 3.51
CA THR A 37 12.51 29.93 3.28
C THR A 37 12.77 30.88 2.12
N VAL A 38 11.96 30.79 1.05
CA VAL A 38 12.03 31.74 -0.07
C VAL A 38 11.61 33.14 0.38
N ALA A 39 10.60 33.26 1.25
CA ALA A 39 10.16 34.56 1.78
C ALA A 39 11.27 35.29 2.56
N VAL A 40 12.19 34.56 3.19
CA VAL A 40 13.33 35.13 3.94
C VAL A 40 14.67 35.06 3.18
N PHE A 41 14.64 34.71 1.88
CA PHE A 41 15.84 34.49 1.07
C PHE A 41 16.78 35.70 1.02
N GLY A 42 16.22 36.93 1.05
CA GLY A 42 17.01 38.16 1.05
C GLY A 42 17.92 38.30 2.27
N SER A 43 17.47 37.85 3.45
CA SER A 43 18.25 37.90 4.69
C SER A 43 19.05 36.63 4.93
N PHE A 44 18.50 35.46 4.57
CA PHE A 44 19.09 34.15 4.82
C PHE A 44 19.12 33.30 3.54
N PRO A 45 20.09 33.51 2.64
CA PRO A 45 20.12 32.86 1.32
C PRO A 45 20.37 31.35 1.39
N TYR A 46 20.89 30.84 2.51
CA TYR A 46 21.10 29.40 2.74
C TYR A 46 19.87 28.70 3.33
N SER A 47 18.84 29.42 3.73
CA SER A 47 17.65 28.83 4.37
C SER A 47 16.93 27.77 3.53
N PRO A 48 16.81 27.87 2.18
CA PRO A 48 16.14 26.83 1.39
C PRO A 48 16.85 25.48 1.41
N ALA A 49 18.13 25.43 1.79
CA ALA A 49 18.86 24.17 1.95
C ALA A 49 18.35 23.33 3.13
N LEU A 50 17.57 23.92 4.04
CA LEU A 50 16.94 23.20 5.14
C LEU A 50 15.94 22.14 4.65
N VAL A 51 15.19 22.46 3.59
CA VAL A 51 14.15 21.59 3.01
C VAL A 51 14.71 20.23 2.56
N PRO A 52 15.75 20.15 1.71
CA PRO A 52 16.32 18.86 1.32
C PRO A 52 16.96 18.12 2.50
N VAL A 53 17.56 18.81 3.48
CA VAL A 53 18.19 18.17 4.65
C VAL A 53 17.15 17.45 5.53
N ILE A 54 16.06 18.13 5.86
CA ILE A 54 14.93 17.52 6.58
C ILE A 54 14.38 16.34 5.78
N SER A 55 14.25 16.51 4.46
CA SER A 55 13.69 15.48 3.61
C SER A 55 14.56 14.22 3.52
N PHE A 56 15.87 14.36 3.36
CA PHE A 56 16.80 13.22 3.38
C PHE A 56 16.69 12.43 4.69
N SER A 57 16.55 13.15 5.81
CA SER A 57 16.40 12.55 7.14
C SER A 57 15.11 11.72 7.24
N ILE A 58 13.97 12.29 6.83
CA ILE A 58 12.66 11.60 6.85
C ILE A 58 12.63 10.39 5.90
N ILE A 59 13.10 10.57 4.67
CA ILE A 59 13.12 9.49 3.68
C ILE A 59 14.05 8.37 4.15
N GLY A 60 15.24 8.72 4.64
CA GLY A 60 16.21 7.77 5.19
C GLY A 60 15.61 6.94 6.33
N TYR A 61 14.93 7.61 7.26
CA TYR A 61 14.20 6.95 8.34
C TYR A 61 13.15 5.95 7.82
N ILE A 62 12.31 6.33 6.85
CA ILE A 62 11.30 5.44 6.26
C ILE A 62 11.97 4.22 5.60
N LEU A 63 13.07 4.41 4.87
CA LEU A 63 13.77 3.31 4.21
C LEU A 63 14.40 2.33 5.22
N ILE A 64 15.03 2.84 6.28
CA ILE A 64 15.61 2.01 7.35
C ILE A 64 14.50 1.24 8.04
N LYS A 65 13.40 1.92 8.41
CA LYS A 65 12.29 1.27 9.12
C LYS A 65 11.56 0.27 8.24
N ALA A 66 11.42 0.52 6.93
CA ALA A 66 10.88 -0.45 5.98
C ALA A 66 11.72 -1.74 5.90
N ARG A 67 13.05 -1.62 5.99
CA ARG A 67 13.95 -2.79 6.03
C ARG A 67 13.81 -3.56 7.34
N GLN A 68 13.70 -2.86 8.47
CA GLN A 68 13.48 -3.48 9.78
C GLN A 68 12.15 -4.24 9.82
N VAL A 69 11.06 -3.64 9.31
CA VAL A 69 9.73 -4.26 9.25
C VAL A 69 9.70 -5.45 8.29
N ALA A 70 10.51 -5.43 7.22
CA ALA A 70 10.65 -6.58 6.33
C ALA A 70 11.34 -7.77 7.02
N ALA A 71 12.29 -7.51 7.91
CA ALA A 71 13.05 -8.53 8.64
C ALA A 71 12.34 -9.05 9.91
N SER A 72 11.32 -8.36 10.41
CA SER A 72 10.58 -8.77 11.61
C SER A 72 9.46 -9.77 11.29
N SER A 73 8.88 -10.39 12.32
CA SER A 73 7.74 -11.33 12.22
C SER A 73 6.39 -10.63 12.06
N GLU A 74 6.37 -9.43 11.48
CA GLU A 74 5.14 -8.64 11.27
C GLU A 74 4.22 -9.26 10.21
N THR A 75 2.94 -8.89 10.25
CA THR A 75 1.95 -9.38 9.30
C THR A 75 2.31 -8.99 7.87
N TRP A 76 1.98 -9.89 6.93
CA TRP A 76 2.30 -9.73 5.52
C TRP A 76 1.70 -8.44 4.93
N PHE A 77 0.53 -8.02 5.44
CA PHE A 77 -0.16 -6.80 5.03
C PHE A 77 0.64 -5.53 5.38
N VAL A 78 1.19 -5.46 6.59
CA VAL A 78 2.05 -4.35 7.02
C VAL A 78 3.33 -4.35 6.20
N LYS A 79 3.98 -5.51 6.03
CA LYS A 79 5.19 -5.62 5.19
C LYS A 79 4.97 -5.13 3.75
N ALA A 80 3.86 -5.52 3.13
CA ALA A 80 3.52 -5.10 1.77
C ALA A 80 3.39 -3.58 1.66
N HIS A 81 2.66 -2.93 2.58
CA HIS A 81 2.49 -1.47 2.59
C HIS A 81 3.81 -0.73 2.83
N TRP A 82 4.65 -1.22 3.75
CA TRP A 82 5.98 -0.66 3.99
C TRP A 82 6.91 -0.77 2.77
N GLN A 83 6.85 -1.88 2.02
CA GLN A 83 7.63 -2.04 0.78
C GLN A 83 7.13 -1.14 -0.36
N ILE A 84 5.80 -1.01 -0.49
CA ILE A 84 5.18 -0.11 -1.48
C ILE A 84 5.57 1.34 -1.19
N ALA A 85 5.48 1.77 0.07
CA ALA A 85 5.89 3.10 0.51
C ALA A 85 7.40 3.33 0.28
N ALA A 86 8.24 2.36 0.64
CA ALA A 86 9.69 2.45 0.42
C ALA A 86 10.05 2.61 -1.07
N ARG A 87 9.37 1.90 -1.97
CA ARG A 87 9.60 2.01 -3.42
C ARG A 87 9.28 3.42 -3.93
N ARG A 88 8.19 4.02 -3.48
CA ARG A 88 7.82 5.41 -3.83
C ARG A 88 8.81 6.42 -3.26
N ASN A 89 9.25 6.21 -2.03
CA ASN A 89 10.29 7.04 -1.40
C ASN A 89 11.63 6.99 -2.14
N ARG A 90 11.98 5.88 -2.80
CA ARG A 90 13.19 5.82 -3.64
C ARG A 90 13.10 6.71 -4.86
N PHE A 91 11.95 6.79 -5.53
CA PHE A 91 11.74 7.73 -6.64
C PHE A 91 11.91 9.17 -6.17
N PHE A 92 11.32 9.50 -5.03
CA PHE A 92 11.46 10.82 -4.45
C PHE A 92 12.89 11.14 -4.02
N MET A 93 13.60 10.18 -3.40
CA MET A 93 15.02 10.31 -3.07
C MET A 93 15.87 10.59 -4.32
N LEU A 94 15.63 9.86 -5.40
CA LEU A 94 16.36 10.05 -6.66
C LEU A 94 16.13 11.45 -7.24
N LEU A 95 14.89 11.90 -7.29
CA LEU A 95 14.54 13.25 -7.73
C LEU A 95 15.20 14.32 -6.86
N LEU A 96 15.16 14.14 -5.54
CA LEU A 96 15.79 15.06 -4.59
C LEU A 96 17.31 15.13 -4.79
N VAL A 97 17.98 13.99 -4.98
CA VAL A 97 19.42 13.94 -5.26
C VAL A 97 19.74 14.65 -6.56
N ILE A 98 18.99 14.40 -7.63
CA ILE A 98 19.19 15.06 -8.93
C ILE A 98 19.05 16.59 -8.77
N THR A 99 17.99 17.07 -8.13
CA THR A 99 17.80 18.50 -7.89
C THR A 99 18.92 19.10 -7.03
N CYS A 100 19.38 18.40 -6.00
CA CYS A 100 20.50 18.83 -5.18
C CYS A 100 21.82 18.87 -5.95
N VAL A 101 22.08 17.90 -6.83
CA VAL A 101 23.28 17.86 -7.68
C VAL A 101 23.25 18.98 -8.71
N ILE A 102 22.12 19.21 -9.37
CA ILE A 102 21.95 20.31 -10.33
C ILE A 102 22.12 21.66 -9.63
N SER A 103 21.48 21.86 -8.48
CA SER A 103 21.52 23.13 -7.75
C SER A 103 22.90 23.39 -7.12
N GLY A 104 23.45 22.40 -6.40
CA GLY A 104 24.76 22.49 -5.75
C GLY A 104 25.89 22.56 -6.77
N GLY A 105 25.85 21.70 -7.79
CA GLY A 105 26.80 21.71 -8.90
C GLY A 105 26.73 23.01 -9.70
N GLY A 106 25.54 23.51 -9.99
CA GLY A 106 25.34 24.80 -10.67
C GLY A 106 25.92 25.98 -9.88
N LEU A 107 25.70 26.03 -8.56
CA LEU A 107 26.28 27.05 -7.69
C LEU A 107 27.80 26.94 -7.59
N TRP A 108 28.32 25.72 -7.44
CA TRP A 108 29.77 25.47 -7.36
C TRP A 108 30.48 25.83 -8.66
N LEU A 109 29.95 25.39 -9.81
CA LEU A 109 30.47 25.69 -11.13
C LEU A 109 30.42 27.20 -11.42
N SER A 110 29.33 27.87 -11.02
CA SER A 110 29.21 29.33 -11.18
C SER A 110 30.23 30.10 -10.35
N LYS A 111 30.58 29.61 -9.16
CA LYS A 111 31.67 30.17 -8.35
C LYS A 111 33.04 29.99 -9.00
N MET A 112 33.29 28.85 -9.64
CA MET A 112 34.56 28.59 -10.33
C MET A 112 34.73 29.41 -11.61
N MET A 113 33.68 29.52 -12.43
CA MET A 113 33.74 30.22 -13.72
C MET A 113 33.48 31.73 -13.61
N GLY A 114 33.20 32.25 -12.41
CA GLY A 114 32.90 33.67 -12.20
C GLY A 114 31.61 34.14 -12.86
N CYS A 115 30.64 33.25 -13.09
CA CYS A 115 29.37 33.60 -13.73
C CYS A 115 28.54 34.59 -12.89
N ALA A 116 27.74 35.40 -13.56
CA ALA A 116 26.83 36.33 -12.90
C ALA A 116 25.79 35.57 -12.03
N LYS A 117 25.57 36.05 -10.80
CA LYS A 117 24.70 35.39 -9.81
C LYS A 117 23.24 35.27 -10.26
N ILE A 118 22.76 36.27 -11.00
CA ILE A 118 21.36 36.39 -11.43
C ILE A 118 20.98 35.28 -12.43
N PRO A 119 21.70 35.08 -13.57
CA PRO A 119 21.37 34.00 -14.50
C PRO A 119 21.57 32.61 -13.90
N THR A 120 22.56 32.41 -13.01
CA THR A 120 22.75 31.13 -12.30
C THR A 120 21.52 30.77 -11.47
N ILE A 121 21.03 31.68 -10.63
CA ILE A 121 19.86 31.42 -9.78
C ILE A 121 18.61 31.23 -10.63
N ALA A 122 18.43 32.01 -11.70
CA ALA A 122 17.32 31.86 -12.63
C ALA A 122 17.33 30.49 -13.33
N LEU A 123 18.51 30.00 -13.75
CA LEU A 123 18.64 28.71 -14.42
C LEU A 123 18.43 27.54 -13.45
N ILE A 124 18.95 27.63 -12.22
CA ILE A 124 18.71 26.63 -11.18
C ILE A 124 17.22 26.60 -10.78
N GLY A 125 16.60 27.77 -10.61
CA GLY A 125 15.17 27.88 -10.31
C GLY A 125 14.28 27.36 -11.44
N GLY A 126 14.58 27.71 -12.69
CA GLY A 126 13.80 27.28 -13.84
C GLY A 126 14.00 25.81 -14.20
N VAL A 127 15.25 25.37 -14.38
CA VAL A 127 15.56 24.02 -14.89
C VAL A 127 15.60 22.98 -13.76
N GLY A 128 16.00 23.37 -12.55
CA GLY A 128 16.06 22.45 -11.41
C GLY A 128 14.74 22.41 -10.63
N LEU A 129 14.32 23.56 -10.11
CA LEU A 129 13.22 23.62 -9.13
C LEU A 129 11.83 23.48 -9.76
N LEU A 130 11.57 24.11 -10.92
CA LEU A 130 10.26 24.05 -11.57
C LEU A 130 9.82 22.62 -11.92
N PRO A 131 10.60 21.79 -12.65
CA PRO A 131 10.19 20.42 -12.93
C PRO A 131 10.10 19.57 -11.66
N PHE A 132 10.93 19.85 -10.65
CA PHE A 132 10.84 19.19 -9.34
C PHE A 132 9.47 19.43 -8.69
N MET A 133 8.97 20.68 -8.73
CA MET A 133 7.66 21.01 -8.16
C MET A 133 6.50 20.31 -8.89
N VAL A 134 6.57 20.17 -10.21
CA VAL A 134 5.55 19.44 -10.99
C VAL A 134 5.52 17.97 -10.59
N VAL A 135 6.69 17.32 -10.52
CA VAL A 135 6.77 15.90 -10.13
C VAL A 135 6.36 15.71 -8.66
N LEU A 136 6.66 16.68 -7.80
CA LEU A 136 6.22 16.67 -6.41
C LEU A 136 4.70 16.68 -6.28
N LEU A 137 4.00 17.50 -7.07
CA LEU A 137 2.53 17.51 -7.08
C LEU A 137 1.97 16.14 -7.50
N VAL A 138 2.54 15.52 -8.54
CA VAL A 138 2.16 14.19 -8.99
C VAL A 138 2.38 13.15 -7.88
N LEU A 139 3.49 13.23 -7.15
CA LEU A 139 3.79 12.34 -6.01
C LEU A 139 2.82 12.54 -4.85
N ILE A 140 2.35 13.77 -4.60
CA ILE A 140 1.32 14.04 -3.58
C ILE A 140 0.02 13.35 -3.97
N VAL A 141 -0.46 13.54 -5.20
CA VAL A 141 -1.72 12.93 -5.68
C VAL A 141 -1.63 11.41 -5.60
N LEU A 142 -0.56 10.82 -6.15
CA LEU A 142 -0.33 9.38 -6.11
C LEU A 142 -0.13 8.84 -4.68
N GLY A 143 0.45 9.65 -3.80
CA GLY A 143 0.63 9.33 -2.38
C GLY A 143 -0.71 9.27 -1.65
N ASN A 144 -1.61 10.22 -1.93
CA ASN A 144 -2.92 10.29 -1.33
C ASN A 144 -3.79 9.09 -1.72
N GLU A 145 -3.79 8.70 -3.00
CA GLU A 145 -4.47 7.47 -3.45
C GLU A 145 -3.99 6.22 -2.69
N SER A 146 -2.68 6.10 -2.47
CA SER A 146 -2.13 4.95 -1.73
C SER A 146 -2.53 4.95 -0.26
N LEU A 147 -2.70 6.12 0.36
CA LEU A 147 -3.23 6.25 1.71
C LEU A 147 -4.70 5.86 1.78
N TYR A 148 -5.51 6.27 0.79
CA TYR A 148 -6.91 5.83 0.69
C TYR A 148 -7.02 4.31 0.54
N MET A 149 -6.17 3.70 -0.29
CA MET A 149 -6.14 2.24 -0.44
C MET A 149 -5.77 1.53 0.87
N ALA A 150 -4.76 2.04 1.60
CA ALA A 150 -4.39 1.51 2.91
C ALA A 150 -5.50 1.70 3.97
N ARG A 151 -6.29 2.77 3.86
CA ARG A 151 -7.44 3.03 4.74
C ARG A 151 -8.59 2.08 4.53
N ASP A 152 -8.86 1.73 3.30
CA ASP A 152 -9.94 0.83 2.93
C ASP A 152 -9.50 -0.65 2.95
N GLY A 153 -8.26 -0.96 3.38
CA GLY A 153 -7.73 -2.32 3.42
C GLY A 153 -7.48 -2.93 2.03
N LYS A 154 -7.37 -2.11 0.99
CA LYS A 154 -7.21 -2.54 -0.41
C LYS A 154 -5.74 -2.52 -0.82
N LEU A 155 -5.30 -3.57 -1.50
CA LEU A 155 -3.98 -3.61 -2.14
C LEU A 155 -4.10 -3.36 -3.65
N PRO A 156 -3.12 -2.67 -4.28
CA PRO A 156 -3.07 -2.56 -5.74
C PRO A 156 -2.94 -3.94 -6.38
N ASN A 157 -3.67 -4.20 -7.47
CA ASN A 157 -3.80 -5.52 -8.13
C ASN A 157 -2.44 -6.17 -8.52
N ARG A 158 -1.40 -5.36 -8.80
CA ARG A 158 -0.03 -5.85 -9.06
C ARG A 158 0.68 -6.42 -7.83
N TYR A 159 0.27 -6.05 -6.62
CA TYR A 159 0.78 -6.60 -5.36
C TYR A 159 -0.19 -7.60 -4.73
N GLY A 160 -1.50 -7.50 -5.00
CA GLY A 160 -2.49 -8.51 -4.61
C GLY A 160 -2.14 -9.89 -5.18
N LYS A 161 -1.74 -9.99 -6.45
CA LYS A 161 -1.29 -11.26 -7.05
C LYS A 161 -0.07 -11.89 -6.38
N ASN A 162 0.91 -11.08 -5.96
CA ASN A 162 2.11 -11.60 -5.29
C ASN A 162 1.86 -11.88 -3.81
N ALA A 163 0.99 -11.10 -3.16
CA ALA A 163 0.56 -11.34 -1.79
C ALA A 163 -0.31 -12.59 -1.69
N THR A 164 -1.20 -12.86 -2.66
CA THR A 164 -1.92 -14.14 -2.73
C THR A 164 -0.97 -15.30 -2.97
N ILE A 165 0.09 -15.14 -3.76
CA ILE A 165 1.10 -16.21 -3.94
C ILE A 165 1.87 -16.45 -2.62
N ILE A 166 2.24 -15.38 -1.89
CA ILE A 166 2.94 -15.50 -0.61
C ILE A 166 2.01 -16.02 0.49
N ASP A 167 0.72 -15.65 0.51
CA ASP A 167 -0.27 -16.21 1.44
C ASP A 167 -0.63 -17.66 1.10
N ASP A 168 -0.60 -18.06 -0.18
CA ASP A 168 -0.78 -19.45 -0.61
C ASP A 168 0.42 -20.30 -0.21
N GLU A 169 1.65 -19.80 -0.45
CA GLU A 169 2.90 -20.42 -0.01
C GLU A 169 2.99 -20.50 1.52
N ASN A 170 2.61 -19.43 2.24
CA ASN A 170 2.67 -19.38 3.70
C ASN A 170 1.49 -20.13 4.38
N ARG A 171 0.38 -20.35 3.66
CA ARG A 171 -0.69 -21.28 4.07
C ARG A 171 -0.24 -22.74 3.93
N HIS A 172 0.65 -23.04 3.00
CA HIS A 172 1.28 -24.36 2.87
C HIS A 172 2.42 -24.62 3.88
N THR A 173 3.07 -23.57 4.40
CA THR A 173 4.13 -23.71 5.44
C THR A 173 3.65 -23.55 6.88
N ARG A 174 2.42 -23.08 7.13
CA ARG A 174 1.76 -23.40 8.39
C ARG A 174 1.51 -24.90 8.38
N PHE A 175 2.12 -25.60 9.33
CA PHE A 175 1.74 -26.97 9.69
C PHE A 175 0.23 -27.14 9.50
N PRO A 176 -0.23 -28.19 8.79
CA PRO A 176 -1.64 -28.46 8.75
C PRO A 176 -2.05 -28.60 10.20
N LEU A 177 -2.99 -27.75 10.65
CA LEU A 177 -3.81 -28.16 11.78
C LEU A 177 -4.25 -29.59 11.43
N PRO A 178 -4.03 -30.58 12.31
CA PRO A 178 -4.60 -31.89 12.07
C PRO A 178 -6.06 -31.63 11.75
N ASN A 179 -6.46 -32.07 10.56
CA ASN A 179 -7.82 -31.99 10.08
C ASN A 179 -8.72 -32.24 11.30
N PRO A 180 -9.73 -31.40 11.61
CA PRO A 180 -10.84 -31.92 12.40
C PRO A 180 -11.20 -33.22 11.69
N LEU A 181 -11.09 -34.34 12.41
CA LEU A 181 -11.38 -35.65 11.87
C LEU A 181 -12.62 -35.52 10.99
N PRO A 182 -12.64 -36.11 9.77
CA PRO A 182 -13.87 -36.14 9.00
C PRO A 182 -14.95 -36.60 9.97
N GLN A 183 -15.96 -35.75 10.19
CA GLN A 183 -17.18 -36.20 10.83
C GLN A 183 -17.70 -37.31 9.91
N ALA A 184 -17.32 -38.53 10.25
CA ALA A 184 -17.83 -39.73 9.66
C ALA A 184 -19.29 -39.79 10.07
N GLY A 185 -20.17 -39.46 9.11
CA GLY A 185 -21.57 -39.87 9.19
C GLY A 185 -22.57 -38.74 9.32
N GLU A 186 -22.67 -37.86 8.33
CA GLU A 186 -23.93 -37.15 8.06
C GLU A 186 -23.98 -36.80 6.57
N GLY A 187 -24.58 -37.68 5.75
CA GLY A 187 -24.70 -37.42 4.31
C GLY A 187 -24.98 -38.63 3.41
N THR A 188 -25.09 -39.85 3.95
CA THR A 188 -25.33 -41.07 3.13
C THR A 188 -26.63 -41.79 3.47
N ASN A 189 -27.61 -41.09 4.04
CA ASN A 189 -28.84 -41.67 4.58
C ASN A 189 -30.08 -41.33 3.74
N GLU A 190 -29.97 -40.48 2.72
CA GLU A 190 -31.09 -40.16 1.82
C GLU A 190 -31.14 -41.10 0.60
N SER A 191 -30.00 -41.45 0.02
CA SER A 191 -29.96 -42.30 -1.18
C SER A 191 -30.37 -43.77 -0.91
N LEU A 192 -30.11 -44.29 0.30
CA LEU A 192 -30.50 -45.66 0.70
C LEU A 192 -31.99 -45.78 1.08
N ARG A 193 -32.65 -44.67 1.48
CA ARG A 193 -34.11 -44.65 1.71
C ARG A 193 -34.86 -44.68 0.40
N ASP A 194 -34.45 -43.88 -0.59
CA ASP A 194 -35.09 -43.88 -1.91
C ASP A 194 -34.95 -45.22 -2.64
N PHE A 195 -33.83 -45.93 -2.44
CA PHE A 195 -33.63 -47.25 -3.03
C PHE A 195 -34.49 -48.33 -2.34
N HIS A 196 -34.68 -48.27 -1.01
CA HIS A 196 -35.56 -49.19 -0.29
C HIS A 196 -37.05 -48.90 -0.53
N VAL A 197 -37.44 -47.63 -0.62
CA VAL A 197 -38.84 -47.23 -0.90
C VAL A 197 -39.25 -47.64 -2.30
N LYS A 198 -38.40 -47.45 -3.32
CA LYS A 198 -38.69 -47.95 -4.68
C LYS A 198 -38.83 -49.46 -4.74
N ARG A 199 -37.96 -50.22 -4.04
CA ARG A 199 -38.06 -51.69 -3.99
C ARG A 199 -39.30 -52.19 -3.27
N PHE A 200 -39.78 -51.46 -2.25
CA PHE A 200 -40.97 -51.84 -1.50
C PHE A 200 -42.26 -51.61 -2.29
N ILE A 201 -42.33 -50.55 -3.09
CA ILE A 201 -43.47 -50.26 -3.99
C ILE A 201 -43.51 -51.27 -5.15
N GLU A 202 -42.35 -51.67 -5.67
CA GLU A 202 -42.26 -52.63 -6.78
C GLU A 202 -42.60 -54.09 -6.36
N GLN A 203 -42.48 -54.41 -5.07
CA GLN A 203 -42.83 -55.74 -4.51
C GLN A 203 -44.25 -55.83 -3.95
N ASN A 204 -45.00 -54.74 -3.80
CA ASN A 204 -46.35 -54.76 -3.24
C ASN A 204 -47.26 -53.71 -3.90
N PRO A 205 -47.88 -54.03 -5.06
CA PRO A 205 -48.60 -53.05 -5.89
C PRO A 205 -49.94 -52.56 -5.30
N ASP A 206 -50.43 -53.14 -4.21
CA ASP A 206 -51.74 -52.81 -3.62
C ASP A 206 -51.67 -51.91 -2.38
N ALA A 207 -50.52 -51.29 -2.10
CA ALA A 207 -50.40 -50.36 -0.97
C ALA A 207 -51.14 -49.03 -1.25
N PRO A 208 -52.09 -48.60 -0.38
CA PRO A 208 -52.90 -47.42 -0.63
C PRO A 208 -52.06 -46.15 -0.52
N ALA A 209 -51.97 -45.40 -1.63
CA ALA A 209 -51.36 -44.07 -1.67
C ALA A 209 -52.16 -43.09 -0.78
N ALA A 210 -51.62 -42.78 0.39
CA ALA A 210 -52.15 -41.74 1.27
C ALA A 210 -52.01 -40.37 0.59
N ARG A 211 -53.14 -39.82 0.13
CA ARG A 211 -53.31 -38.40 -0.18
C ARG A 211 -53.27 -37.58 1.10
N HIS A 212 -52.50 -36.50 1.07
CA HIS A 212 -52.84 -35.21 1.68
C HIS A 212 -52.16 -34.17 0.77
N SER A 213 -52.82 -33.34 -0.05
CA SER A 213 -53.95 -32.42 0.13
C SER A 213 -53.71 -31.34 1.18
N GLN A 214 -53.80 -30.09 0.69
CA GLN A 214 -53.92 -28.77 1.36
C GLN A 214 -52.61 -28.05 1.69
N SER A 215 -52.48 -26.75 1.47
CA SER A 215 -53.36 -25.74 0.84
C SER A 215 -52.61 -24.42 0.78
N ASP A 216 -53.01 -23.57 -0.15
CA ASP A 216 -52.75 -22.14 -0.20
C ASP A 216 -53.07 -21.43 1.13
N GLN A 217 -52.30 -20.38 1.45
CA GLN A 217 -52.72 -19.12 2.09
C GLN A 217 -51.48 -18.20 2.08
N GLU A 218 -51.48 -17.21 1.19
CA GLU A 218 -51.57 -15.75 1.49
C GLU A 218 -50.30 -15.14 2.09
#